data_AF-A0AAP1Y9Q2-F1
#
_entry.id   AF-A0AAP1Y9Q2-F1
#
_cell.length_a   1.000
_cell.length_b   1.000
_cell.length_c   1.000
_cell.angle_alpha   90.00
_cell.angle_beta   90.00
_cell.angle_gamma   90.00
#
_symmetry.space_group_name_H-M   'P 1'
#
loop_
_entity.id
_entity.type
_entity.pdbx_description
1 polymer ?
#
loop_
_entity_poly.entity_id
_entity_poly.type
_entity_poly.pdbx_seq_one_letter_code
_entity_poly.pdbx_strand_id
1 'polypeptide(L)' 'MPTLIDRIKSRAWVGHFDDERDSGSGYIVTLAPGYDFACDPGCGVRGCDTLTGAEKETRRSNVIDSTVK' A
#
# COMPACT_ATOMS: atom_id res chain seq x y z
N MET A 1 -14.46 1.89 16.28
CA MET A 1 -14.06 0.89 15.26
C MET A 1 -12.92 1.49 14.45
N PRO A 2 -11.82 0.76 14.21
CA PRO A 2 -10.72 1.27 13.40
C PRO A 2 -11.19 1.56 11.98
N THR A 3 -10.75 2.67 11.41
CA THR A 3 -11.06 3.05 10.04
C THR A 3 -10.33 2.13 9.05
N LEU A 4 -10.72 2.19 7.78
CA LEU A 4 -10.02 1.46 6.73
C LEU A 4 -8.56 1.92 6.59
N ILE A 5 -8.31 3.22 6.78
CA ILE A 5 -6.96 3.81 6.79
C ILE A 5 -6.15 3.23 7.96
N ASP A 6 -6.72 3.13 9.16
CA ASP A 6 -6.04 2.55 10.32
C ASP A 6 -5.62 1.11 10.05
N ARG A 7 -6.49 0.32 9.39
CA ARG A 7 -6.20 -1.06 8.99
C ARG A 7 -5.12 -1.20 7.92
N ILE A 8 -4.93 -0.18 7.08
CA ILE A 8 -3.85 -0.15 6.08
C ILE A 8 -2.55 0.21 6.79
N LYS A 9 -2.55 1.28 7.58
CA LYS A 9 -1.40 1.77 8.34
C LYS A 9 -0.91 0.78 9.40
N SER A 10 -1.76 -0.11 9.90
CA SER A 10 -1.37 -1.13 10.88
C SER A 10 -0.62 -2.33 10.27
N ARG A 11 -0.43 -2.39 8.95
CA ARG A 11 0.24 -3.52 8.28
C ARG A 11 1.75 -3.33 8.38
N ALA A 12 2.45 -4.36 8.83
CA ALA A 12 3.90 -4.30 9.04
C ALA A 12 4.71 -3.96 7.76
N TRP A 13 4.16 -4.25 6.58
CA TRP A 13 4.78 -3.98 5.28
C TRP A 13 4.31 -2.66 4.65
N VAL A 14 3.49 -1.86 5.31
CA VAL A 14 3.12 -0.51 4.85
C VAL A 14 4.05 0.50 5.54
N GLY A 15 4.87 1.18 4.76
CA GLY A 15 5.77 2.23 5.25
C GLY A 15 5.09 3.60 5.30
N HIS A 16 4.29 3.91 4.29
CA HIS A 16 3.57 5.18 4.21
C HIS A 16 2.21 5.05 3.51
N PHE A 17 1.28 5.92 3.90
CA PHE A 17 -0.05 6.02 3.30
C PHE A 17 -0.48 7.49 3.27
N ASP A 18 -0.58 8.03 2.07
CA ASP A 18 -1.00 9.40 1.80
C ASP A 18 -2.42 9.44 1.24
N ASP A 19 -3.18 10.42 1.75
CA ASP A 19 -4.50 10.78 1.24
C ASP A 19 -4.35 12.07 0.43
N GLU A 20 -4.24 11.93 -0.88
CA GLU A 20 -4.00 13.05 -1.79
C GLU A 20 -5.28 13.51 -2.50
N ARG A 21 -6.45 13.14 -2.00
CA ARG A 21 -7.74 13.52 -2.61
C ARG A 21 -7.93 15.02 -2.75
N ASP A 22 -7.39 15.78 -1.81
CA ASP A 22 -7.47 17.23 -1.82
C ASP A 22 -6.63 17.87 -2.95
N SER A 23 -5.66 17.14 -3.51
CA SER A 23 -4.87 17.58 -4.69
C SER A 23 -5.41 17.02 -6.01
N GLY A 24 -6.53 16.29 -5.99
CA GLY A 24 -7.09 15.61 -7.16
C GLY A 24 -6.42 14.28 -7.51
N SER A 25 -5.41 13.88 -6.74
CA SER A 25 -4.84 12.53 -6.75
C SER A 25 -5.68 11.61 -5.85
N GLY A 26 -5.59 10.30 -6.02
CA GLY A 26 -6.30 9.35 -5.16
C GLY A 26 -5.62 9.19 -3.79
N TYR A 27 -5.18 7.98 -3.51
CA TYR A 27 -4.38 7.59 -2.36
C TYR A 27 -3.04 7.07 -2.85
N ILE A 28 -1.96 7.35 -2.13
CA ILE A 28 -0.66 6.76 -2.42
C ILE A 28 -0.27 5.83 -1.28
N VAL A 29 0.12 4.62 -1.64
CA VAL A 29 0.65 3.62 -0.72
C VAL A 29 2.11 3.41 -1.02
N THR A 30 2.94 3.48 0.01
CA THR A 30 4.34 3.07 -0.04
C THR A 30 4.54 1.90 0.92
N LEU A 31 5.06 0.80 0.40
CA LEU A 31 5.45 -0.36 1.19
C LEU A 31 6.74 -0.08 1.96
N ALA A 32 6.92 -0.78 3.07
CA ALA A 32 8.16 -0.71 3.84
C ALA A 32 9.32 -1.28 3.01
N PRO A 33 10.58 -0.86 3.26
CA PRO A 33 11.74 -1.40 2.57
C PRO A 33 11.79 -2.93 2.64
N GLY A 34 12.12 -3.57 1.51
CA GLY A 34 12.12 -5.03 1.39
C GLY A 34 10.77 -5.65 1.03
N TYR A 35 9.77 -4.83 0.70
CA TYR A 35 8.50 -5.29 0.18
C TYR A 35 8.16 -4.60 -1.15
N ASP A 36 7.66 -5.40 -2.09
CA ASP A 36 7.15 -4.92 -3.37
C ASP A 36 5.71 -5.39 -3.57
N PHE A 37 4.96 -4.71 -4.46
CA PHE A 37 3.66 -5.20 -4.87
C PHE A 37 3.81 -6.43 -5.76
N ALA A 38 3.04 -7.48 -5.48
CA ALA A 38 3.15 -8.77 -6.19
C ALA A 38 2.90 -8.66 -7.71
N CYS A 39 2.10 -7.68 -8.13
CA CYS A 39 1.82 -7.43 -9.55
C CYS A 39 2.89 -6.59 -10.26
N ASP A 40 3.81 -5.98 -9.52
CA ASP A 40 4.89 -5.14 -10.05
C ASP A 40 6.17 -5.35 -9.20
N PRO A 41 6.83 -6.52 -9.34
CA PRO A 41 8.06 -6.80 -8.59
C PRO A 41 9.16 -5.77 -8.89
N GLY A 42 9.82 -5.27 -7.86
CA GLY A 42 10.73 -4.12 -7.91
C GLY A 42 10.08 -2.79 -7.56
N CYS A 43 8.75 -2.74 -7.40
CA CYS A 43 8.01 -1.51 -7.12
C CYS A 43 7.25 -1.59 -5.78
N GLY A 44 7.66 -0.76 -4.83
CA GLY A 44 7.02 -0.62 -3.51
C GLY A 44 6.01 0.52 -3.40
N VAL A 45 5.77 1.29 -4.47
CA VAL A 45 4.91 2.49 -4.44
C VAL A 45 3.74 2.32 -5.40
N ARG A 46 2.53 2.68 -4.97
CA ARG A 46 1.34 2.58 -5.82
C ARG A 46 0.28 3.62 -5.52
N GLY A 47 -0.20 4.27 -6.58
CA GLY A 47 -1.40 5.10 -6.54
C GLY A 47 -2.68 4.25 -6.62
N CYS A 48 -3.71 4.64 -5.89
CA CYS A 48 -5.01 3.98 -5.81
C CYS A 48 -6.14 5.01 -5.82
N ASP A 49 -7.18 4.82 -6.64
CA ASP A 49 -8.29 5.79 -6.70
C ASP A 49 -9.22 5.73 -5.48
N THR A 50 -9.24 4.60 -4.77
CA THR A 50 -10.17 4.36 -3.66
C THR A 50 -9.46 3.71 -2.46
N LEU A 51 -9.98 3.96 -1.24
CA LEU A 51 -9.50 3.28 -0.03
C LEU A 51 -9.63 1.77 -0.12
N THR A 52 -10.71 1.27 -0.73
CA THR A 52 -10.92 -0.16 -0.93
C THR A 52 -9.88 -0.75 -1.89
N GLY A 53 -9.48 0.01 -2.92
CA GLY A 53 -8.37 -0.34 -3.79
C GLY A 53 -7.07 -0.45 -3.00
N ALA A 54 -6.73 0.58 -2.24
CA ALA A 54 -5.51 0.59 -1.42
C ALA A 54 -5.51 -0.54 -0.36
N GLU A 55 -6.65 -0.83 0.26
CA GLU A 55 -6.80 -1.96 1.18
C GLU A 55 -6.50 -3.29 0.51
N LYS A 56 -7.02 -3.48 -0.71
CA LYS A 56 -6.81 -4.70 -1.51
C LYS A 56 -5.34 -4.82 -1.91
N GLU A 57 -4.73 -3.76 -2.44
CA GLU A 57 -3.35 -3.80 -2.91
C GLU A 57 -2.36 -4.04 -1.78
N THR A 58 -2.66 -3.56 -0.58
CA THR A 58 -1.81 -3.81 0.59
C THR A 58 -2.06 -5.16 1.24
N ARG A 59 -2.91 -6.05 0.72
CA ARG A 59 -3.15 -7.37 1.35
C ARG A 59 -1.89 -8.20 1.29
N ARG A 60 -1.70 -9.10 2.26
CA ARG A 60 -0.50 -9.97 2.31
C ARG A 60 -0.30 -10.79 1.02
N SER A 61 -1.38 -11.18 0.35
CA SER A 61 -1.34 -11.90 -0.94
C SER A 61 -0.86 -11.05 -2.12
N ASN A 62 -0.91 -9.72 -1.99
CA ASN A 62 -0.56 -8.75 -3.03
C ASN A 62 0.75 -8.02 -2.72
N VAL A 63 1.47 -8.48 -1.69
CA VAL A 63 2.77 -7.96 -1.28
C VAL A 63 3.74 -9.13 -1.20
N ILE A 64 4.91 -8.98 -1.81
CA ILE A 64 5.99 -9.97 -1.78
C ILE A 64 7.18 -9.41 -1.02
N ASP A 65 7.98 -10.31 -0.45
CA ASP A 65 9.27 -9.93 0.12
C ASP A 65 10.27 -9.79 -1.03
N SER A 66 10.81 -8.59 -1.22
CA SER A 66 11.77 -8.28 -2.29
C SER A 66 13.23 -8.50 -1.88
N THR A 67 13.47 -8.87 -0.61
CA THR A 67 14.80 -9.25 -0.12
C THR A 67 15.12 -10.72 -0.36
N VAL A 68 14.09 -11.55 -0.58
CA VAL A 68 14.25 -12.96 -0.93
C VAL A 68 14.45 -13.07 -2.45
N LYS A 69 15.72 -13.05 -2.87
CA LYS A 69 16.13 -13.43 -4.23
C LYS A 69 16.37 -14.92 -4.34
#